data_AF-A0AAW2V0Q9-F1
#
_entry.id   AF-A0AAW2V0Q9-F1
#
_cell.length_a   1.000
_cell.length_b   1.000
_cell.length_c   1.000
_cell.angle_alpha   90.00
_cell.angle_beta   90.00
_cell.angle_gamma   90.00
#
_symmetry.space_group_name_H-M   'P 1'
#
loop_
_entity.id
_entity.type
_entity.pdbx_description
1 polymer ?
#
loop_
_entity_poly.entity_id
_entity_poly.type
_entity_poly.pdbx_seq_one_letter_code
_entity_poly.pdbx_strand_id
1 'polypeptide(L)'
;MKKGLLKLSMWAVLLFIIFSQAESYDPLDPFGNITIKWDVVSWTPDGYVSKDCSKFKGNVPHCCKRNPTVVDLLPGVPYNQQIANCCKAGVVASWGQDPASAVSSFQVSVGLSGTSNKTVKLPKNFTLLGPGPGYTCGPAKIVPSTVYFTPDHRRKTQALMTWNITCTYSQLLVSKHPSCCVSLSSFYNDTIVPCSTCACGCENKKDCIKSDSEKLKKAGINTPRKDNVPLLQCTYHMCPIRIHWHVKINYREYWRVKIAITNFNYRMNYTQWTLVAQHPNLNNVTQVFSFDYKPLVPYQSINDTGMFYGMKFYNDLLMEAGPYGNVQTEYC
;
A
#
# COMPACT_ATOMS: atom_id res chain seq x y z
N MET A 1 -6.84 65.00 -29.64
CA MET A 1 -6.70 63.52 -29.62
C MET A 1 -5.93 63.12 -28.35
N LYS A 2 -6.64 62.75 -27.28
CA LYS A 2 -6.05 62.29 -26.02
C LYS A 2 -5.83 60.77 -26.10
N LYS A 3 -4.57 60.30 -26.03
CA LYS A 3 -4.26 58.88 -25.83
C LYS A 3 -4.23 58.60 -24.33
N GLY A 4 -5.25 57.91 -23.82
CA GLY A 4 -5.26 57.33 -22.48
C GLY A 4 -4.63 55.95 -22.52
N LEU A 5 -3.49 55.78 -21.83
CA LEU A 5 -2.83 54.49 -21.66
C LEU A 5 -3.41 53.84 -20.39
N LEU A 6 -4.28 52.85 -20.58
CA LEU A 6 -4.83 52.03 -19.50
C LEU A 6 -3.74 51.08 -18.99
N LYS A 7 -3.02 51.45 -17.91
CA LYS A 7 -2.16 50.51 -17.16
C LYS A 7 -3.05 49.67 -16.25
N LEU A 8 -3.57 48.56 -16.77
CA LEU A 8 -4.19 47.53 -15.94
C LEU A 8 -3.07 46.77 -15.21
N SER A 9 -3.13 46.79 -13.88
CA SER A 9 -2.23 46.11 -12.95
C SER A 9 -2.09 44.62 -13.27
N MET A 10 -0.96 44.24 -13.85
CA MET A 10 -0.56 42.85 -14.11
C MET A 10 0.05 42.18 -12.86
N TRP A 11 -0.14 42.76 -11.68
CA TRP A 11 0.41 42.27 -10.40
C TRP A 11 -0.62 41.51 -9.55
N ALA A 12 -1.92 41.62 -9.86
CA ALA A 12 -2.97 40.96 -9.09
C ALA A 12 -3.30 39.53 -9.57
N VAL A 13 -2.82 39.12 -10.75
CA VAL A 13 -3.12 37.79 -11.33
C VAL A 13 -2.03 36.75 -11.00
N LEU A 14 -0.85 37.16 -10.55
CA LEU A 14 0.27 36.25 -10.24
C LEU A 14 0.26 35.70 -8.79
N LEU A 15 -0.66 36.16 -7.94
CA LEU A 15 -0.73 35.74 -6.53
C LEU A 15 -1.79 34.68 -6.23
N PHE A 16 -2.55 34.26 -7.25
CA PHE A 16 -3.48 33.16 -7.14
C PHE A 16 -2.91 31.90 -7.80
N ILE A 17 -2.63 30.89 -6.96
CA ILE A 17 -2.56 29.46 -7.30
C ILE A 17 -1.19 28.94 -7.80
N ILE A 18 -0.11 29.22 -7.07
CA ILE A 18 0.94 28.20 -6.85
C ILE A 18 0.78 27.67 -5.42
N PHE A 19 -0.44 27.26 -5.08
CA PHE A 19 -0.59 26.22 -4.07
C PHE A 19 -0.33 24.93 -4.83
N SER A 20 0.94 24.53 -4.96
CA SER A 20 1.27 23.16 -5.30
C SER A 20 0.64 22.31 -4.19
N GLN A 21 -0.55 21.77 -4.43
CA GLN A 21 -1.04 20.69 -3.60
C GLN A 21 0.00 19.59 -3.79
N ALA A 22 0.80 19.35 -2.75
CA ALA A 22 1.67 18.19 -2.70
C ALA A 22 0.73 16.98 -2.60
N GLU A 23 0.33 16.45 -3.75
CA GLU A 23 -0.41 15.20 -3.81
C GLU A 23 0.57 14.05 -3.58
N SER A 24 0.30 13.25 -2.55
CA SER A 24 0.99 11.98 -2.36
C SER A 24 0.43 10.98 -3.36
N TYR A 25 1.12 10.77 -4.48
CA TYR A 25 0.83 9.67 -5.41
C TYR A 25 2.00 8.67 -5.39
N ASP A 26 1.72 7.41 -5.73
CA ASP A 26 2.75 6.39 -5.88
C ASP A 26 3.32 6.45 -7.31
N PRO A 27 4.57 6.90 -7.51
CA PRO A 27 5.15 7.01 -8.85
C PRO A 27 5.47 5.66 -9.52
N LEU A 28 5.57 4.56 -8.76
CA LEU A 28 5.73 3.21 -9.33
C LEU A 28 4.40 2.65 -9.82
N ASP A 29 3.32 3.04 -9.14
CA ASP A 29 1.97 2.61 -9.47
C ASP A 29 0.96 3.73 -9.15
N PRO A 30 0.83 4.73 -10.05
CA PRO A 30 0.00 5.92 -9.80
C PRO A 30 -1.47 5.60 -9.50
N PHE A 31 -1.92 4.40 -9.88
CA PHE A 31 -3.28 3.92 -9.70
C PHE A 31 -3.39 2.84 -8.60
N GLY A 32 -2.27 2.46 -7.99
CA GLY A 32 -2.18 1.40 -6.97
C GLY A 32 -2.77 0.08 -7.45
N ASN A 33 -2.59 -0.28 -8.71
CA ASN A 33 -3.18 -1.45 -9.36
C ASN A 33 -2.68 -2.78 -8.79
N ILE A 34 -3.59 -3.56 -8.23
CA ILE A 34 -3.36 -4.97 -7.91
C ILE A 34 -3.83 -5.83 -9.07
N THR A 35 -2.95 -6.69 -9.58
CA THR A 35 -3.30 -7.68 -10.60
C THR A 35 -3.54 -9.04 -9.95
N ILE A 36 -4.77 -9.55 -10.07
CA ILE A 36 -5.11 -10.92 -9.73
C ILE A 36 -4.96 -11.75 -11.01
N LYS A 37 -4.00 -12.67 -10.99
CA LYS A 37 -3.82 -13.65 -12.06
C LYS A 37 -4.48 -14.97 -11.67
N TRP A 38 -5.37 -15.47 -12.52
CA TRP A 38 -6.05 -16.74 -12.34
C TRP A 38 -5.54 -17.74 -13.38
N ASP A 39 -4.87 -18.79 -12.92
CA ASP A 39 -4.35 -19.86 -13.77
C ASP A 39 -5.16 -21.14 -13.52
N VAL A 40 -5.68 -21.77 -14.59
CA VAL A 40 -6.23 -23.12 -14.47
C VAL A 40 -5.16 -24.14 -14.78
N VAL A 41 -4.80 -24.92 -13.77
CA VAL A 41 -3.72 -25.91 -13.83
C VAL A 41 -4.19 -27.33 -14.15
N SER A 42 -5.45 -27.67 -13.81
CA SER A 42 -6.04 -28.98 -14.08
C SER A 42 -7.57 -28.92 -14.01
N TRP A 43 -8.23 -29.92 -14.61
CA TRP A 43 -9.66 -30.17 -14.47
C TRP A 43 -9.85 -31.59 -13.98
N THR A 44 -10.83 -31.82 -13.11
CA THR A 44 -11.29 -33.16 -12.77
C THR A 44 -12.69 -33.39 -13.37
N PRO A 45 -12.98 -34.60 -13.92
CA PRO A 45 -14.30 -34.90 -14.51
C PRO A 45 -15.45 -34.95 -13.49
N ASP A 46 -15.16 -34.93 -12.20
CA ASP A 46 -16.13 -35.25 -11.16
C ASP A 46 -16.94 -34.01 -10.75
N GLY A 47 -18.12 -33.85 -11.36
CA GLY A 47 -19.04 -32.78 -10.98
C GLY A 47 -20.48 -33.05 -11.39
N TYR A 48 -21.26 -33.70 -10.52
CA TYR A 48 -22.71 -33.76 -10.65
C TYR A 48 -23.35 -32.43 -10.23
N VAL A 49 -24.34 -31.98 -11.02
CA VAL A 49 -25.03 -30.70 -10.84
C VAL A 49 -25.78 -30.66 -9.50
N SER A 50 -25.35 -29.79 -8.58
CA SER A 50 -26.15 -29.45 -7.40
C SER A 50 -25.82 -28.05 -6.88
N LYS A 51 -26.86 -27.30 -6.48
CA LYS A 51 -26.76 -26.03 -5.75
C LYS A 51 -26.39 -26.23 -4.27
N ASP A 52 -26.30 -27.48 -3.83
CA ASP A 52 -26.13 -27.87 -2.44
C ASP A 52 -25.02 -28.92 -2.32
N CYS A 53 -24.06 -28.68 -1.40
CA CYS A 53 -22.91 -29.55 -1.19
C CYS A 53 -23.28 -30.92 -0.61
N SER A 54 -24.50 -31.07 -0.10
CA SER A 54 -25.07 -32.32 0.42
C SER A 54 -25.00 -33.50 -0.57
N LYS A 55 -24.79 -33.25 -1.87
CA LYS A 55 -24.62 -34.28 -2.90
C LYS A 55 -23.18 -34.74 -3.14
N PHE A 56 -22.17 -34.05 -2.58
CA PHE A 56 -20.78 -34.54 -2.64
C PHE A 56 -20.64 -35.67 -1.62
N LYS A 57 -20.66 -36.92 -2.09
CA LYS A 57 -20.50 -38.11 -1.23
C LYS A 57 -19.03 -38.38 -0.85
N GLY A 58 -18.09 -37.75 -1.55
CA GLY A 58 -16.65 -37.74 -1.27
C GLY A 58 -16.05 -36.44 -1.78
N ASN A 59 -14.93 -35.99 -1.18
CA ASN A 59 -14.32 -34.68 -1.44
C ASN A 59 -15.30 -33.51 -1.27
N VAL A 60 -15.97 -33.44 -0.10
CA VAL A 60 -16.92 -32.37 0.23
C VAL A 60 -16.20 -31.01 0.14
N PRO A 61 -16.70 -30.05 -0.65
CA PRO A 61 -16.10 -28.73 -0.75
C PRO A 61 -16.07 -28.01 0.59
N HIS A 62 -14.97 -27.31 0.86
CA HIS A 62 -14.83 -26.47 2.06
C HIS A 62 -15.88 -25.33 2.10
N CYS A 63 -16.39 -24.90 0.94
CA CYS A 63 -17.40 -23.85 0.84
C CYS A 63 -18.39 -24.15 -0.28
N CYS A 64 -19.66 -23.95 0.03
CA CYS A 64 -20.80 -24.18 -0.87
C CYS A 64 -21.44 -22.88 -1.38
N LYS A 65 -20.96 -21.73 -0.86
CA LYS A 65 -21.44 -20.42 -1.28
C LYS A 65 -20.93 -20.12 -2.68
N ARG A 66 -21.78 -19.46 -3.48
CA ARG A 66 -21.43 -19.01 -4.85
C ARG A 66 -20.47 -17.82 -4.86
N ASN A 67 -20.40 -17.08 -3.76
CA ASN A 67 -19.53 -15.94 -3.53
C ASN A 67 -18.62 -16.20 -2.31
N PRO A 68 -17.69 -17.16 -2.41
CA PRO A 68 -16.79 -17.46 -1.30
C PRO A 68 -15.81 -16.30 -1.09
N THR A 69 -15.42 -16.09 0.17
CA THR A 69 -14.30 -15.23 0.52
C THR A 69 -13.07 -16.10 0.71
N VAL A 70 -11.99 -15.78 0.00
CA VAL A 70 -10.69 -16.44 0.15
C VAL A 70 -9.82 -15.55 1.03
N VAL A 71 -9.20 -16.14 2.04
CA VAL A 71 -8.33 -15.44 2.99
C VAL A 71 -6.97 -16.12 2.95
N ASP A 72 -5.91 -15.31 2.93
CA ASP A 72 -4.53 -15.80 2.98
C ASP A 72 -4.23 -16.44 4.34
N LEU A 73 -3.51 -17.56 4.32
CA LEU A 73 -3.16 -18.28 5.53
C LEU A 73 -2.06 -17.55 6.31
N LEU A 74 -1.98 -17.84 7.61
CA LEU A 74 -0.92 -17.29 8.46
C LEU A 74 0.46 -17.88 8.11
N PRO A 75 1.55 -17.12 8.28
CA PRO A 75 2.90 -17.68 8.23
C PRO A 75 3.05 -18.86 9.20
N GLY A 76 3.77 -19.90 8.77
CA GLY A 76 4.03 -21.08 9.61
C GLY A 76 3.02 -22.22 9.47
N VAL A 77 2.11 -22.16 8.49
CA VAL A 77 1.26 -23.32 8.16
C VAL A 77 2.10 -24.56 7.81
N PRO A 78 1.62 -25.78 8.09
CA PRO A 78 2.37 -27.00 7.80
C PRO A 78 2.72 -27.15 6.31
N TYR A 79 3.86 -27.76 6.01
CA TYR A 79 4.42 -27.83 4.64
C TYR A 79 3.47 -28.49 3.61
N ASN A 80 2.60 -29.40 4.03
CA ASN A 80 1.61 -30.05 3.17
C ASN A 80 0.48 -29.11 2.68
N GLN A 81 0.32 -27.94 3.31
CA GLN A 81 -0.66 -26.92 2.93
C GLN A 81 -0.01 -25.71 2.25
N GLN A 82 1.33 -25.68 2.19
CA GLN A 82 2.07 -24.58 1.57
C GLN A 82 2.10 -24.72 0.05
N ILE A 83 1.92 -23.59 -0.63
CA ILE A 83 2.11 -23.44 -2.07
C ILE A 83 3.18 -22.37 -2.28
N ALA A 84 3.84 -22.38 -3.44
CA ALA A 84 4.82 -21.36 -3.79
C ALA A 84 4.24 -19.93 -3.61
N ASN A 85 4.95 -19.06 -2.89
CA ASN A 85 4.53 -17.69 -2.58
C ASN A 85 3.28 -17.55 -1.68
N CYS A 86 2.80 -18.64 -1.07
CA CYS A 86 1.95 -18.63 0.13
C CYS A 86 2.87 -18.55 1.37
N CYS A 87 2.46 -18.20 2.57
CA CYS A 87 1.20 -17.67 3.07
C CYS A 87 1.55 -16.51 3.97
N LYS A 88 0.98 -15.34 3.73
CA LYS A 88 1.56 -14.08 4.22
C LYS A 88 0.63 -13.32 5.15
N ALA A 89 -0.45 -13.95 5.63
CA ALA A 89 -1.49 -13.30 6.42
C ALA A 89 -2.04 -12.02 5.77
N GLY A 90 -2.03 -11.94 4.43
CA GLY A 90 -2.47 -10.75 3.70
C GLY A 90 -1.47 -9.58 3.68
N VAL A 91 -0.25 -9.75 4.20
CA VAL A 91 0.82 -8.75 4.12
C VAL A 91 1.74 -9.08 2.95
N VAL A 92 1.80 -8.20 1.96
CA VAL A 92 2.72 -8.32 0.82
C VAL A 92 3.66 -7.13 0.82
N ALA A 93 4.93 -7.36 0.49
CA ALA A 93 5.90 -6.28 0.36
C ALA A 93 5.61 -5.45 -0.89
N SER A 94 6.15 -4.23 -0.94
CA SER A 94 6.13 -3.47 -2.18
C SER A 94 7.01 -4.16 -3.23
N TRP A 95 6.58 -4.11 -4.49
CA TRP A 95 7.38 -4.66 -5.60
C TRP A 95 8.76 -3.99 -5.69
N GLY A 96 8.83 -2.70 -5.36
CA GLY A 96 10.08 -1.95 -5.28
C GLY A 96 11.04 -2.52 -4.24
N GLN A 97 10.55 -2.91 -3.07
CA GLN A 97 11.37 -3.41 -1.96
C GLN A 97 11.81 -4.85 -2.18
N ASP A 98 10.86 -5.75 -2.45
CA ASP A 98 11.14 -7.17 -2.63
C ASP A 98 10.12 -7.81 -3.60
N PRO A 99 10.49 -7.97 -4.88
CA PRO A 99 9.62 -8.57 -5.89
C PRO A 99 9.16 -9.99 -5.55
N ALA A 100 9.95 -10.77 -4.81
CA ALA A 100 9.60 -12.13 -4.45
C ALA A 100 8.53 -12.15 -3.34
N SER A 101 8.62 -11.22 -2.38
CA SER A 101 7.61 -11.11 -1.33
C SER A 101 6.40 -10.23 -1.70
N ALA A 102 6.41 -9.58 -2.87
CA ALA A 102 5.29 -8.79 -3.40
C ALA A 102 4.15 -9.61 -4.03
N VAL A 103 4.33 -10.92 -4.24
CA VAL A 103 3.31 -11.81 -4.82
C VAL A 103 2.78 -12.77 -3.76
N SER A 104 1.46 -12.87 -3.59
CA SER A 104 0.83 -13.95 -2.81
C SER A 104 0.05 -14.87 -3.75
N SER A 105 0.03 -16.17 -3.47
CA SER A 105 -0.66 -17.15 -4.31
C SER A 105 -1.49 -18.13 -3.48
N PHE A 106 -2.59 -18.58 -4.07
CA PHE A 106 -3.50 -19.55 -3.49
C PHE A 106 -3.92 -20.58 -4.54
N GLN A 107 -4.17 -21.81 -4.11
CA GLN A 107 -4.75 -22.85 -4.95
C GLN A 107 -6.17 -23.13 -4.47
N VAL A 108 -7.11 -23.10 -5.40
CA VAL A 108 -8.52 -23.35 -5.11
C VAL A 108 -9.05 -24.37 -6.10
N SER A 109 -9.72 -25.40 -5.59
CA SER A 109 -10.49 -26.34 -6.40
C SER A 109 -11.94 -25.88 -6.48
N VAL A 110 -12.39 -25.51 -7.68
CA VAL A 110 -13.74 -25.02 -7.92
C VAL A 110 -14.57 -26.10 -8.60
N GLY A 111 -15.56 -26.64 -7.88
CA GLY A 111 -16.51 -27.59 -8.44
C GLY A 111 -17.41 -26.96 -9.50
N LEU A 112 -17.81 -27.77 -10.49
CA LEU A 112 -18.81 -27.40 -11.51
C LEU A 112 -18.44 -26.17 -12.37
N SER A 113 -17.14 -25.93 -12.57
CA SER A 113 -16.64 -24.79 -13.33
C SER A 113 -16.50 -25.06 -14.83
N GLY A 114 -16.69 -26.32 -15.29
CA GLY A 114 -16.47 -26.76 -16.67
C GLY A 114 -15.29 -27.71 -16.78
N THR A 115 -15.23 -28.52 -17.84
CA THR A 115 -14.21 -29.59 -18.02
C THR A 115 -13.35 -29.40 -19.27
N SER A 116 -13.54 -28.29 -19.98
CA SER A 116 -12.79 -27.97 -21.20
C SER A 116 -12.60 -26.46 -21.36
N ASN A 117 -11.62 -26.09 -22.17
CA ASN A 117 -11.31 -24.70 -22.51
C ASN A 117 -12.51 -23.90 -23.05
N LYS A 118 -13.51 -24.56 -23.65
CA LYS A 118 -14.74 -23.90 -24.13
C LYS A 118 -15.84 -23.80 -23.06
N THR A 119 -15.83 -24.71 -22.10
CA THR A 119 -16.91 -24.85 -21.09
C THR A 119 -16.55 -24.18 -19.77
N VAL A 120 -15.26 -23.91 -19.52
CA VAL A 120 -14.84 -23.25 -18.29
C VAL A 120 -15.50 -21.89 -18.13
N LYS A 121 -16.14 -21.69 -16.98
CA LYS A 121 -16.72 -20.42 -16.56
C LYS A 121 -15.85 -19.81 -15.49
N LEU A 122 -15.26 -18.67 -15.81
CA LEU A 122 -14.53 -17.87 -14.84
C LEU A 122 -15.49 -17.22 -13.82
N PRO A 123 -15.10 -17.09 -12.55
CA PRO A 123 -15.79 -16.22 -11.61
C PRO A 123 -15.93 -14.79 -12.17
N LYS A 124 -17.04 -14.14 -11.81
CA LYS A 124 -17.33 -12.76 -12.18
C LYS A 124 -17.41 -11.92 -10.91
N ASN A 125 -17.20 -10.61 -11.04
CA ASN A 125 -17.32 -9.64 -9.96
C ASN A 125 -16.33 -9.91 -8.81
N PHE A 126 -15.03 -9.86 -9.12
CA PHE A 126 -14.00 -9.93 -8.09
C PHE A 126 -14.08 -8.70 -7.19
N THR A 127 -14.00 -8.91 -5.88
CA THR A 127 -13.95 -7.84 -4.89
C THR A 127 -12.75 -8.08 -3.97
N LEU A 128 -11.86 -7.10 -3.90
CA LEU A 128 -10.73 -7.15 -2.98
C LEU A 128 -11.09 -6.37 -1.71
N LEU A 129 -11.17 -7.08 -0.58
CA LEU A 129 -11.63 -6.52 0.70
C LEU A 129 -10.50 -6.00 1.60
N GLY A 130 -9.24 -6.32 1.29
CA GLY A 130 -8.08 -5.90 2.08
C GLY A 130 -7.31 -4.76 1.41
N PRO A 131 -6.71 -3.81 2.16
CA PRO A 131 -6.81 -3.57 3.60
C PRO A 131 -8.04 -2.73 4.04
N GLY A 132 -8.96 -2.44 3.13
CA GLY A 132 -10.19 -1.69 3.37
C GLY A 132 -11.02 -1.50 2.09
N PRO A 133 -12.14 -0.77 2.12
CA PRO A 133 -12.96 -0.49 0.95
C PRO A 133 -12.27 0.54 0.05
N GLY A 134 -11.38 0.10 -0.83
CA GLY A 134 -10.67 1.00 -1.75
C GLY A 134 -10.38 0.44 -3.12
N TYR A 135 -10.43 -0.88 -3.26
CA TYR A 135 -10.14 -1.55 -4.51
C TYR A 135 -11.41 -1.87 -5.28
N THR A 136 -11.45 -1.42 -6.53
CA THR A 136 -12.50 -1.79 -7.49
C THR A 136 -11.88 -2.61 -8.61
N CYS A 137 -12.36 -3.84 -8.81
CA CYS A 137 -11.84 -4.73 -9.83
C CYS A 137 -12.61 -4.65 -11.13
N GLY A 138 -11.88 -4.59 -12.24
CA GLY A 138 -12.44 -4.65 -13.59
C GLY A 138 -12.86 -6.06 -13.99
N PRO A 139 -13.38 -6.22 -15.23
CA PRO A 139 -13.66 -7.53 -15.79
C PRO A 139 -12.37 -8.30 -16.08
N ALA A 140 -12.45 -9.62 -16.00
CA ALA A 140 -11.32 -10.48 -16.31
C ALA A 140 -11.02 -10.53 -17.81
N LYS A 141 -9.74 -10.47 -18.16
CA LYS A 141 -9.23 -10.53 -19.54
C LYS A 141 -8.45 -11.82 -19.74
N ILE A 142 -8.76 -12.54 -20.80
CA ILE A 142 -7.98 -13.72 -21.23
C ILE A 142 -6.60 -13.23 -21.67
N VAL A 143 -5.55 -13.88 -21.18
CA VAL A 143 -4.16 -13.61 -21.54
C VAL A 143 -3.48 -14.93 -21.98
N PRO A 144 -2.31 -14.88 -22.63
CA PRO A 144 -1.55 -16.09 -22.92
C PRO A 144 -1.32 -16.94 -21.67
N SER A 145 -1.48 -18.26 -21.81
CA SER A 145 -1.35 -19.17 -20.67
C SER A 145 0.02 -19.09 -20.00
N THR A 146 0.02 -18.93 -18.68
CA THR A 146 1.23 -18.90 -17.85
C THR A 146 2.06 -20.16 -18.04
N VAL A 147 3.38 -19.99 -18.12
CA VAL A 147 4.36 -21.09 -18.15
C VAL A 147 5.11 -21.13 -16.83
N TYR A 148 5.12 -22.30 -16.20
CA TYR A 148 5.89 -22.56 -14.98
C TYR A 148 7.08 -23.44 -15.33
N PHE A 149 8.26 -22.99 -14.93
CA PHE A 149 9.50 -23.76 -15.03
C PHE A 149 9.73 -24.52 -13.73
N THR A 150 10.24 -25.74 -13.85
CA THR A 150 10.79 -26.45 -12.68
C THR A 150 12.01 -25.71 -12.13
N PRO A 151 12.38 -25.88 -10.86
CA PRO A 151 13.55 -25.20 -10.28
C PRO A 151 14.86 -25.41 -11.06
N ASP A 152 15.02 -26.59 -11.67
CA ASP A 152 16.14 -26.95 -12.54
C ASP A 152 16.05 -26.38 -13.97
N HIS A 153 14.97 -25.67 -14.30
CA HIS A 153 14.66 -25.06 -15.61
C HIS A 153 14.57 -26.05 -16.78
N ARG A 154 14.55 -27.36 -16.52
CA ARG A 154 14.56 -28.39 -17.58
C ARG A 154 13.17 -28.73 -18.08
N ARG A 155 12.13 -28.55 -17.25
CA ARG A 155 10.75 -28.85 -17.61
C ARG A 155 9.93 -27.58 -17.53
N LYS A 156 9.01 -27.45 -18.49
CA LYS A 156 7.99 -26.42 -18.49
C LYS A 156 6.62 -27.08 -18.40
N THR A 157 5.79 -26.54 -17.55
CA THR A 157 4.35 -26.86 -17.49
C THR A 157 3.59 -25.59 -17.84
N GLN A 158 2.47 -25.72 -18.52
CA GLN A 158 1.68 -24.59 -18.97
C GLN A 158 0.30 -24.66 -18.34
N ALA A 159 -0.21 -23.54 -17.86
CA ALA A 159 -1.60 -23.42 -17.48
C ALA A 159 -2.49 -23.70 -18.70
N LEU A 160 -3.63 -24.33 -18.48
CA LEU A 160 -4.58 -24.63 -19.54
C LEU A 160 -5.22 -23.34 -20.07
N MET A 161 -5.50 -22.41 -19.15
CA MET A 161 -5.97 -21.05 -19.44
C MET A 161 -5.52 -20.09 -18.34
N THR A 162 -5.28 -18.83 -18.72
CA THR A 162 -4.92 -17.76 -17.79
C THR A 162 -5.78 -16.52 -18.02
N TRP A 163 -6.18 -15.89 -16.93
CA TRP A 163 -6.87 -14.60 -16.94
C TRP A 163 -6.19 -13.61 -16.00
N ASN A 164 -6.20 -12.35 -16.39
CA ASN A 164 -5.80 -11.23 -15.54
C ASN A 164 -7.02 -10.38 -15.18
N ILE A 165 -7.12 -10.05 -13.89
CA ILE A 165 -8.06 -9.09 -13.35
C ILE A 165 -7.25 -7.95 -12.75
N THR A 166 -7.54 -6.72 -13.13
CA THR A 166 -6.89 -5.53 -12.57
C THR A 166 -7.85 -4.88 -11.58
N CYS A 167 -7.40 -4.68 -10.36
CA CYS A 167 -8.09 -3.96 -9.30
C CYS A 167 -7.38 -2.63 -9.06
N THR A 168 -8.07 -1.53 -9.30
CA THR A 168 -7.54 -0.17 -9.14
C THR A 168 -7.88 0.35 -7.75
N TYR A 169 -6.94 1.04 -7.11
CA TYR A 169 -7.20 1.69 -5.83
C TYR A 169 -7.77 3.09 -6.04
N SER A 170 -8.81 3.45 -5.30
CA SER A 170 -9.37 4.81 -5.30
C SER A 170 -9.26 5.42 -3.92
N GLN A 171 -8.34 6.38 -3.77
CA GLN A 171 -8.17 7.14 -2.52
C GLN A 171 -9.47 7.85 -2.13
N LEU A 172 -10.20 8.42 -3.11
CA LEU A 172 -11.46 9.13 -2.90
C LEU A 172 -12.59 8.24 -2.36
N LEU A 173 -12.63 6.95 -2.74
CA LEU A 173 -13.61 6.01 -2.20
C LEU A 173 -13.30 5.62 -0.75
N VAL A 174 -12.02 5.58 -0.38
CA VAL A 174 -11.55 5.14 0.94
C VAL A 174 -11.72 6.24 1.98
N SER A 175 -11.27 7.45 1.63
CA SER A 175 -11.30 8.58 2.54
C SER A 175 -11.30 9.89 1.77
N LYS A 176 -12.11 10.84 2.23
CA LYS A 176 -12.08 12.21 1.74
C LYS A 176 -10.78 12.94 2.12
N HIS A 177 -10.14 12.50 3.20
CA HIS A 177 -8.94 13.12 3.77
C HIS A 177 -7.70 12.24 3.57
N PRO A 178 -6.50 12.81 3.40
CA PRO A 178 -5.26 12.04 3.28
C PRO A 178 -4.97 11.23 4.55
N SER A 179 -4.17 10.16 4.41
CA SER A 179 -3.78 9.29 5.52
C SER A 179 -2.52 9.73 6.27
N CYS A 180 -1.80 10.73 5.75
CA CYS A 180 -0.60 11.27 6.35
C CYS A 180 -0.46 12.77 6.04
N CYS A 181 0.46 13.43 6.75
CA CYS A 181 0.85 14.80 6.43
C CYS A 181 2.37 14.97 6.49
N VAL A 182 2.86 15.97 5.76
CA VAL A 182 4.29 16.33 5.71
C VAL A 182 4.49 17.64 6.46
N SER A 183 5.56 17.70 7.25
CA SER A 183 6.04 18.91 7.91
C SER A 183 7.50 19.14 7.56
N LEU A 184 7.90 20.40 7.47
CA LEU A 184 9.19 20.80 6.93
C LEU A 184 9.91 21.70 7.93
N SER A 185 11.22 21.53 8.04
CA SER A 185 12.09 22.46 8.77
C SER A 185 13.45 22.56 8.09
N SER A 186 14.19 23.61 8.42
CA SER A 186 15.48 23.87 7.79
C SER A 186 16.47 24.46 8.79
N PHE A 187 17.76 24.25 8.56
CA PHE A 187 18.82 24.83 9.37
C PHE A 187 18.75 26.35 9.51
N TYR A 188 18.33 27.07 8.45
CA TYR A 188 18.28 28.54 8.45
C TYR A 188 17.03 29.12 9.12
N ASN A 189 16.11 28.28 9.59
CA ASN A 189 14.86 28.73 10.17
C ASN A 189 14.44 27.84 11.34
N ASP A 190 14.41 28.44 12.53
CA ASP A 190 13.98 27.77 13.76
C ASP A 190 12.47 27.46 13.77
N THR A 191 11.69 28.06 12.86
CA THR A 191 10.26 27.76 12.72
C THR A 191 10.04 26.53 11.84
N ILE A 192 9.46 25.50 12.44
CA ILE A 192 8.94 24.33 11.73
C ILE A 192 7.68 24.75 10.97
N VAL A 193 7.61 24.46 9.68
CA VAL A 193 6.36 24.50 8.91
C VAL A 193 5.54 23.27 9.29
N PRO A 194 4.47 23.43 10.10
CA PRO A 194 3.69 22.31 10.59
C PRO A 194 2.77 21.78 9.49
N CYS A 195 2.25 20.57 9.68
CA CYS A 195 1.08 20.14 8.93
C CYS A 195 -0.08 21.14 9.10
N SER A 196 -1.01 21.22 8.15
CA SER A 196 -2.20 22.05 8.31
C SER A 196 -3.08 21.53 9.46
N THR A 197 -3.80 22.42 10.14
CA THR A 197 -4.81 22.01 11.12
C THR A 197 -5.89 21.20 10.42
N CYS A 198 -6.24 20.05 11.00
CA CYS A 198 -7.21 19.11 10.43
C CYS A 198 -6.86 18.57 9.05
N ALA A 199 -5.56 18.47 8.70
CA ALA A 199 -5.11 17.94 7.42
C ALA A 199 -5.71 16.56 7.07
N CYS A 200 -5.91 15.69 8.06
CA CYS A 200 -6.51 14.35 7.87
C CYS A 200 -7.97 14.24 8.34
N GLY A 201 -8.66 15.38 8.47
CA GLY A 201 -10.05 15.44 8.91
C GLY A 201 -10.22 15.53 10.43
N CYS A 202 -11.14 16.40 10.87
CA CYS A 202 -11.47 16.64 12.29
C CYS A 202 -12.94 16.36 12.60
N GLU A 203 -13.62 15.59 11.74
CA GLU A 203 -15.09 15.46 11.74
C GLU A 203 -15.64 15.01 13.11
N ASN A 204 -14.84 14.27 13.91
CA ASN A 204 -15.14 13.97 15.31
C ASN A 204 -13.95 14.27 16.25
N LYS A 205 -13.88 15.46 16.85
CA LYS A 205 -12.86 15.82 17.88
C LYS A 205 -12.84 14.90 19.12
N LYS A 206 -13.82 14.00 19.27
CA LYS A 206 -13.93 13.05 20.40
C LYS A 206 -13.21 11.71 20.14
N ASP A 207 -12.73 11.47 18.92
CA ASP A 207 -12.21 10.15 18.51
C ASP A 207 -10.70 9.98 18.68
N CYS A 208 -10.03 10.96 19.30
CA CYS A 208 -8.61 10.88 19.64
C CYS A 208 -8.37 10.78 21.17
N ILE A 209 -7.20 10.26 21.55
CA ILE A 209 -6.74 10.18 22.93
C ILE A 209 -5.48 11.03 23.09
N LYS A 210 -5.39 11.81 24.17
CA LYS A 210 -4.15 12.54 24.49
C LYS A 210 -3.07 11.57 24.99
N SER A 211 -1.80 11.85 24.70
CA SER A 211 -0.66 10.99 25.04
C SER A 211 -0.48 10.72 26.53
N ASP A 212 -0.95 11.64 27.37
CA ASP A 212 -0.87 11.61 28.83
C ASP A 212 -2.15 11.06 29.50
N SER A 213 -3.15 10.62 28.72
CA SER A 213 -4.43 10.20 29.25
C SER A 213 -4.35 8.87 30.00
N GLU A 214 -4.96 8.81 31.19
CA GLU A 214 -5.14 7.54 31.92
C GLU A 214 -5.93 6.48 31.13
N LYS A 215 -6.70 6.90 30.11
CA LYS A 215 -7.39 5.97 29.21
C LYS A 215 -6.40 5.03 28.49
N LEU A 216 -5.18 5.47 28.19
CA LEU A 216 -4.15 4.64 27.56
C LEU A 216 -3.64 3.52 28.48
N LYS A 217 -3.77 3.68 29.81
CA LYS A 217 -3.36 2.67 30.79
C LYS A 217 -4.37 1.52 30.91
N LYS A 218 -5.54 1.63 30.27
CA LYS A 218 -6.54 0.55 30.27
C LYS A 218 -6.05 -0.61 29.40
N ALA A 219 -6.01 -1.80 30.00
CA ALA A 219 -5.67 -3.02 29.29
C ALA A 219 -6.58 -3.22 28.07
N GLY A 220 -5.98 -3.53 26.91
CA GLY A 220 -6.71 -3.79 25.66
C GLY A 220 -7.13 -2.56 24.85
N ILE A 221 -6.73 -1.33 25.22
CA ILE A 221 -7.12 -0.16 24.43
C ILE A 221 -6.38 -0.06 23.09
N ASN A 222 -5.13 -0.53 23.06
CA ASN A 222 -4.25 -0.59 21.89
C ASN A 222 -4.51 -1.81 20.99
N THR A 223 -5.41 -2.73 21.37
CA THR A 223 -5.68 -3.89 20.51
C THR A 223 -6.44 -3.47 19.25
N PRO A 224 -6.01 -3.90 18.04
CA PRO A 224 -6.76 -3.67 16.81
C PRO A 224 -8.20 -4.15 16.93
N ARG A 225 -9.15 -3.33 16.46
CA ARG A 225 -10.57 -3.72 16.37
C ARG A 225 -10.84 -4.42 15.05
N LYS A 226 -11.86 -5.28 15.01
CA LYS A 226 -12.33 -5.95 13.78
C LYS A 226 -12.69 -4.98 12.65
N ASP A 227 -13.09 -3.77 13.01
CA ASP A 227 -13.47 -2.73 12.05
C ASP A 227 -12.27 -1.92 11.52
N ASN A 228 -11.03 -2.25 11.94
CA ASN A 228 -9.79 -1.56 11.59
C ASN A 228 -9.78 -0.04 11.82
N VAL A 229 -10.73 0.48 12.62
CA VAL A 229 -10.81 1.91 12.94
C VAL A 229 -9.58 2.34 13.74
N PRO A 230 -8.80 3.31 13.24
CA PRO A 230 -7.60 3.79 13.91
C PRO A 230 -7.95 4.46 15.24
N LEU A 231 -7.04 4.39 16.21
CA LEU A 231 -7.14 5.12 17.47
C LEU A 231 -6.03 6.15 17.51
N LEU A 232 -6.37 7.42 17.29
CA LEU A 232 -5.36 8.46 17.06
C LEU A 232 -4.95 9.18 18.34
N GLN A 233 -3.69 9.58 18.41
CA GLN A 233 -3.21 10.59 19.33
C GLN A 233 -3.75 11.95 18.93
N CYS A 234 -4.29 12.69 19.90
CA CYS A 234 -4.80 14.04 19.65
C CYS A 234 -3.66 14.97 19.24
N THR A 235 -3.69 15.42 17.99
CA THR A 235 -2.82 16.46 17.43
C THR A 235 -3.69 17.47 16.70
N TYR A 236 -3.16 18.65 16.39
CA TYR A 236 -3.94 19.64 15.63
C TYR A 236 -4.17 19.22 14.17
N HIS A 237 -3.34 18.33 13.61
CA HIS A 237 -3.44 17.85 12.21
C HIS A 237 -4.28 16.58 12.07
N MET A 238 -4.46 15.81 13.15
CA MET A 238 -5.29 14.60 13.22
C MET A 238 -4.89 13.48 12.23
N CYS A 239 -3.61 13.43 11.84
CA CYS A 239 -3.10 12.42 10.90
C CYS A 239 -2.53 11.20 11.63
N PRO A 240 -2.83 9.97 11.17
CA PRO A 240 -2.21 8.74 11.68
C PRO A 240 -0.69 8.73 11.54
N ILE A 241 -0.16 9.21 10.41
CA ILE A 241 1.27 9.30 10.15
C ILE A 241 1.66 10.76 9.89
N ARG A 242 2.81 11.17 10.45
CA ARG A 242 3.50 12.40 10.06
C ARG A 242 4.88 12.09 9.55
N ILE A 243 5.22 12.67 8.41
CA ILE A 243 6.56 12.65 7.85
C ILE A 243 7.16 14.03 8.10
N HIS A 244 8.26 14.09 8.83
CA HIS A 244 9.00 15.33 9.09
C HIS A 244 10.30 15.32 8.29
N TRP A 245 10.48 16.33 7.46
CA TRP A 245 11.69 16.56 6.68
C TRP A 245 12.44 17.75 7.28
N HIS A 246 13.69 17.53 7.63
CA HIS A 246 14.56 18.54 8.21
C HIS A 246 15.84 18.66 7.39
N VAL A 247 16.04 19.80 6.72
CA VAL A 247 17.30 20.10 6.03
C VAL A 247 18.35 20.49 7.07
N LYS A 248 19.27 19.58 7.38
CA LYS A 248 20.32 19.79 8.40
C LYS A 248 21.42 20.72 7.91
N ILE A 249 21.87 20.51 6.68
CA ILE A 249 23.01 21.21 6.09
C ILE A 249 22.75 21.38 4.59
N ASN A 250 23.12 22.54 4.05
CA ASN A 250 23.06 22.82 2.61
C ASN A 250 24.29 23.64 2.21
N TYR A 251 25.43 22.96 2.00
CA TYR A 251 26.65 23.59 1.47
C TYR A 251 26.69 23.49 -0.06
N ARG A 252 27.59 24.25 -0.69
CA ARG A 252 27.74 24.28 -2.16
C ARG A 252 28.01 22.90 -2.79
N GLU A 253 28.66 22.02 -2.05
CA GLU A 253 29.12 20.71 -2.54
C GLU A 253 28.27 19.53 -2.05
N TYR A 254 27.58 19.67 -0.90
CA TYR A 254 26.76 18.61 -0.34
C TYR A 254 25.62 19.17 0.50
N TRP A 255 24.53 18.42 0.55
CA TRP A 255 23.39 18.66 1.41
C TRP A 255 23.16 17.46 2.31
N ARG A 256 22.52 17.68 3.45
CA ARG A 256 22.12 16.60 4.36
C ARG A 256 20.69 16.85 4.83
N VAL A 257 19.86 15.84 4.66
CA VAL A 257 18.46 15.87 5.09
C VAL A 257 18.23 14.75 6.10
N LYS A 258 17.46 15.07 7.13
CA LYS A 258 16.94 14.12 8.11
C LYS A 258 15.45 13.92 7.86
N ILE A 259 15.03 12.67 7.75
CA ILE A 259 13.61 12.30 7.67
C ILE A 259 13.24 11.59 8.97
N ALA A 260 12.09 11.95 9.54
CA ALA A 260 11.50 11.23 10.66
C ALA A 260 10.04 10.88 10.33
N ILE A 261 9.69 9.61 10.45
CA ILE A 261 8.33 9.09 10.27
C ILE A 261 7.80 8.80 11.66
N THR A 262 6.70 9.44 12.04
CA THR A 262 6.06 9.27 13.36
C THR A 262 4.67 8.67 13.19
N ASN A 263 4.40 7.62 13.96
CA ASN A 263 3.09 6.99 14.07
C ASN A 263 2.32 7.58 15.25
N PHE A 264 1.12 8.07 14.98
CA PHE A 264 0.17 8.61 15.94
C PHE A 264 -1.04 7.68 16.15
N ASN A 265 -1.02 6.47 15.60
CA ASN A 265 -2.05 5.45 15.81
C ASN A 265 -1.68 4.49 16.93
N TYR A 266 -2.50 4.40 17.97
CA TYR A 266 -2.34 3.51 19.13
C TYR A 266 -2.75 2.06 18.86
N ARG A 267 -3.35 1.75 17.70
CA ARG A 267 -3.88 0.40 17.39
C ARG A 267 -3.25 -0.24 16.18
N MET A 268 -2.24 0.39 15.58
CA MET A 268 -1.71 -0.04 14.30
C MET A 268 -0.20 0.08 14.29
N ASN A 269 0.43 -1.05 13.98
CA ASN A 269 1.83 -1.13 13.64
C ASN A 269 1.95 -1.25 12.12
N TYR A 270 3.02 -0.68 11.55
CA TYR A 270 3.31 -0.79 10.14
C TYR A 270 4.56 -1.65 9.95
N THR A 271 4.37 -2.90 9.54
CA THR A 271 5.43 -3.81 9.11
C THR A 271 5.78 -3.55 7.66
N GLN A 272 7.06 -3.70 7.28
CA GLN A 272 7.51 -3.54 5.88
C GLN A 272 7.07 -2.18 5.29
N TRP A 273 7.13 -1.13 6.11
CA TRP A 273 6.76 0.20 5.67
C TRP A 273 7.73 0.70 4.60
N THR A 274 7.19 1.48 3.67
CA THR A 274 7.94 2.14 2.61
C THR A 274 7.56 3.63 2.59
N LEU A 275 8.55 4.47 2.32
CA LEU A 275 8.37 5.88 2.05
C LEU A 275 8.88 6.15 0.64
N VAL A 276 8.00 6.62 -0.23
CA VAL A 276 8.37 7.07 -1.57
C VAL A 276 8.30 8.59 -1.62
N ALA A 277 9.36 9.21 -2.13
CA ALA A 277 9.42 10.64 -2.30
C ALA A 277 9.98 10.96 -3.69
N GLN A 278 9.39 11.95 -4.33
CA GLN A 278 9.92 12.53 -5.55
C GLN A 278 10.49 13.92 -5.25
N HIS A 279 11.77 14.11 -5.55
CA HIS A 279 12.45 15.38 -5.37
C HIS A 279 13.68 15.43 -6.29
N PRO A 280 13.95 16.55 -7.00
CA PRO A 280 15.06 16.63 -7.95
C PRO A 280 16.40 16.15 -7.39
N ASN A 281 16.73 16.49 -6.15
CA ASN A 281 18.00 16.08 -5.51
C ASN A 281 18.10 14.57 -5.20
N LEU A 282 17.02 13.79 -5.28
CA LEU A 282 17.10 12.34 -5.07
C LEU A 282 17.79 11.58 -6.21
N ASN A 283 18.05 12.27 -7.33
CA ASN A 283 18.84 11.73 -8.43
C ASN A 283 20.33 11.55 -8.08
N ASN A 284 20.83 12.25 -7.06
CA ASN A 284 22.24 12.30 -6.67
C ASN A 284 22.46 11.88 -5.21
N VAL A 285 21.64 10.97 -4.68
CA VAL A 285 21.85 10.42 -3.34
C VAL A 285 23.12 9.57 -3.32
N THR A 286 24.01 9.90 -2.40
CA THR A 286 25.29 9.22 -2.20
C THR A 286 25.23 8.22 -1.05
N GLN A 287 24.58 8.60 0.05
CA GLN A 287 24.55 7.79 1.25
C GLN A 287 23.25 7.97 2.01
N VAL A 288 22.70 6.86 2.50
CA VAL A 288 21.53 6.83 3.38
C VAL A 288 21.90 6.07 4.64
N PHE A 289 21.54 6.63 5.78
CA PHE A 289 21.84 6.09 7.10
C PHE A 289 20.58 5.54 7.74
N SER A 290 20.68 4.40 8.43
CA SER A 290 19.58 3.78 9.21
C SER A 290 18.40 3.23 8.40
N PHE A 291 18.20 3.63 7.14
CA PHE A 291 17.22 3.07 6.20
C PHE A 291 17.93 2.47 5.00
N ASP A 292 17.28 1.51 4.35
CA ASP A 292 17.65 1.10 3.00
C ASP A 292 17.04 2.07 1.97
N TYR A 293 17.76 2.26 0.86
CA TYR A 293 17.37 3.16 -0.21
C TYR A 293 17.43 2.46 -1.57
N LYS A 294 16.43 2.73 -2.39
CA LYS A 294 16.41 2.27 -3.78
C LYS A 294 15.92 3.42 -4.68
N PRO A 295 16.74 3.87 -5.65
CA PRO A 295 16.25 4.80 -6.64
C PRO A 295 15.21 4.11 -7.50
N LEU A 296 14.11 4.80 -7.75
CA LEU A 296 13.03 4.33 -8.59
C LEU A 296 13.09 5.10 -9.89
N VAL A 297 13.17 4.36 -11.00
CA VAL A 297 13.16 4.93 -12.35
C VAL A 297 11.91 4.38 -13.06
N PRO A 298 10.69 4.81 -12.64
CA PRO A 298 9.44 4.31 -13.21
C PRO A 298 9.32 4.66 -14.70
N TYR A 299 9.86 5.82 -15.07
CA TYR A 299 10.00 6.27 -16.44
C TYR A 299 11.49 6.38 -16.74
N GLN A 300 11.94 5.83 -17.87
CA GLN A 300 13.37 5.81 -18.25
C GLN A 300 14.02 7.20 -18.27
N SER A 301 13.23 8.28 -18.27
CA SER A 301 13.67 9.67 -18.30
C SER A 301 13.70 10.38 -16.94
N ILE A 302 13.13 9.82 -15.87
CA ILE A 302 12.98 10.51 -14.58
C ILE A 302 13.59 9.66 -13.45
N ASN A 303 14.67 10.15 -12.85
CA ASN A 303 15.44 9.50 -11.78
C ASN A 303 15.39 10.27 -10.44
N ASP A 304 14.39 11.14 -10.28
CA ASP A 304 14.21 12.00 -9.09
C ASP A 304 13.35 11.36 -8.00
N THR A 305 13.01 10.07 -8.15
CA THR A 305 12.15 9.34 -7.23
C THR A 305 12.98 8.35 -6.42
N GLY A 306 12.86 8.42 -5.11
CA GLY A 306 13.54 7.55 -4.16
C GLY A 306 12.57 6.79 -3.29
N MET A 307 12.84 5.49 -3.07
CA MET A 307 12.14 4.68 -2.08
C MET A 307 13.06 4.42 -0.90
N PHE A 308 12.56 4.74 0.29
CA PHE A 308 13.17 4.44 1.58
C PHE A 308 12.35 3.35 2.28
N TYR A 309 13.03 2.42 2.96
CA TYR A 309 12.35 1.39 3.73
C TYR A 309 13.22 0.93 4.91
N GLY A 310 12.56 0.29 5.88
CA GLY A 310 13.21 -0.18 7.09
C GLY A 310 14.17 -1.35 6.81
N MET A 311 15.30 -1.35 7.50
CA MET A 311 16.27 -2.43 7.53
C MET A 311 15.71 -3.59 8.37
N LYS A 312 15.82 -4.81 7.84
CA LYS A 312 15.34 -6.03 8.52
C LYS A 312 15.94 -6.17 9.92
N PHE A 313 15.11 -6.52 10.90
CA PHE A 313 15.50 -6.70 12.30
C PHE A 313 16.03 -5.43 13.02
N TYR A 314 15.87 -4.26 12.41
CA TYR A 314 16.29 -2.98 13.02
C TYR A 314 15.11 -2.01 13.14
N ASN A 315 14.54 -1.61 12.00
CA ASN A 315 13.45 -0.65 11.94
C ASN A 315 12.45 -0.96 10.81
N ASP A 316 12.37 -2.22 10.40
CA ASP A 316 11.34 -2.77 9.50
C ASP A 316 9.93 -2.82 10.09
N LEU A 317 9.80 -2.47 11.38
CA LEU A 317 8.56 -2.31 12.11
C LEU A 317 8.44 -0.90 12.68
N LEU A 318 7.47 -0.13 12.20
CA LEU A 318 7.05 1.13 12.81
C LEU A 318 5.95 0.81 13.83
N MET A 319 6.30 0.89 15.10
CA MET A 319 5.41 0.60 16.22
C MET A 319 4.28 1.63 16.33
N GLU A 320 3.23 1.27 17.06
CA GLU A 320 2.14 2.15 17.48
C GLU A 320 2.63 3.41 18.20
N ALA A 321 1.74 4.38 18.33
CA ALA A 321 2.05 5.66 18.95
C ALA A 321 2.63 5.51 20.36
N GLY A 322 3.79 6.12 20.58
CA GLY A 322 4.54 6.04 21.83
C GLY A 322 6.02 6.35 21.62
N PRO A 323 6.88 6.06 22.63
CA PRO A 323 8.31 6.34 22.57
C PRO A 323 9.04 5.66 21.40
N TYR A 324 8.54 4.50 20.95
CA TYR A 324 9.11 3.72 19.85
C TYR A 324 8.32 3.85 18.54
N GLY A 325 7.28 4.69 18.51
CA GLY A 325 6.45 4.94 17.33
C GLY A 325 7.10 5.93 16.35
N ASN A 326 8.42 5.91 16.23
CA ASN A 326 9.19 6.81 15.36
C ASN A 326 10.39 6.08 14.75
N VAL A 327 10.58 6.28 13.45
CA VAL A 327 11.79 5.87 12.74
C VAL A 327 12.42 7.08 12.05
N GLN A 328 13.75 7.15 12.02
CA GLN A 328 14.48 8.28 11.45
C GLN A 328 15.67 7.83 10.61
N THR A 329 15.98 8.64 9.61
CA THR A 329 17.15 8.47 8.72
C THR A 329 17.80 9.82 8.47
N GLU A 330 19.06 9.78 8.09
CA GLU A 330 19.74 10.90 7.46
C GLU A 330 20.26 10.44 6.10
N TYR A 331 20.26 11.34 5.12
CA TYR A 331 20.81 11.07 3.80
C TYR A 331 21.44 12.31 3.19
N CYS A 332 22.38 12.06 2.27
CA CYS A 332 23.15 13.06 1.54
C CYS A 332 23.24 12.63 0.07
#